data_AF-A0A8T4YU80-F1
#
_entry.id   AF-A0A8T4YU80-F1
#
_cell.length_a   1.000
_cell.length_b   1.000
_cell.length_c   1.000
_cell.angle_alpha   90.00
_cell.angle_beta   90.00
_cell.angle_gamma   90.00
#
_symmetry.space_group_name_H-M   'P 1'
#
loop_
_entity.id
_entity.type
_entity.pdbx_description
1 polymer ?
#
loop_
_entity_poly.entity_id
_entity_poly.type
_entity_poly.pdbx_seq_one_letter_code
_entity_poly.pdbx_strand_id
1 'polypeptide(L)'
;MRQDARERDLAKERIERLFTLAEDCFKESPILANRYVELARRIGMKCRVRIPKPLRMRYCRICGYFLVPGINSRVRTRPDGKGRVVVTCLNCGEVKRYPMVKEKLRRRGAATG
;
A
#
# COMPACT_ATOMS: atom_id res chain seq x y z
N MET A 1 -18.73 16.51 13.49
CA MET A 1 -17.30 16.81 13.77
C MET A 1 -16.55 17.03 12.46
N ARG A 2 -16.16 18.27 12.14
CA ARG A 2 -15.12 18.54 11.13
C ARG A 2 -13.80 18.04 11.74
N GLN A 3 -13.22 16.98 11.18
CA GLN A 3 -11.84 16.63 11.53
C GLN A 3 -10.94 17.75 11.03
N ASP A 4 -10.09 18.26 11.92
CA ASP A 4 -9.12 19.29 11.60
C ASP A 4 -8.11 18.75 10.58
N ALA A 5 -7.62 19.60 9.66
CA ALA A 5 -6.62 19.21 8.66
C ALA A 5 -5.38 18.62 9.35
N ARG A 6 -5.00 19.19 10.50
CA ARG A 6 -3.88 18.74 11.33
C ARG A 6 -4.06 17.31 11.85
N GLU A 7 -5.26 16.93 12.28
CA GLU A 7 -5.55 15.57 12.74
C GLU A 7 -5.40 14.54 11.61
N ARG A 8 -5.84 14.92 10.41
CA ARG A 8 -5.71 14.05 9.23
C ARG A 8 -4.26 13.87 8.82
N ASP A 9 -3.44 14.92 8.92
CA ASP A 9 -2.02 14.84 8.58
C ASP A 9 -1.26 13.99 9.61
N LEU A 10 -1.50 14.20 10.90
CA LEU A 10 -0.95 13.33 11.95
C LEU A 10 -1.38 11.87 11.78
N ALA A 11 -2.62 11.62 11.34
CA ALA A 11 -3.08 10.27 11.05
C ALA A 11 -2.33 9.64 9.85
N LYS A 12 -1.98 10.41 8.81
CA LYS A 12 -1.16 9.92 7.69
C LYS A 12 0.25 9.56 8.17
N GLU A 13 0.89 10.45 8.92
CA GLU A 13 2.23 10.21 9.48
C GLU A 13 2.26 8.94 10.35
N ARG A 14 1.25 8.75 11.20
CA ARG A 14 1.13 7.53 12.01
C ARG A 14 0.96 6.28 11.17
N ILE A 15 0.13 6.34 10.12
CA ILE A 15 -0.04 5.24 9.17
C ILE A 15 1.31 4.92 8.53
N GLU A 16 2.04 5.91 8.03
CA GLU A 16 3.34 5.71 7.39
C GLU A 16 4.34 5.06 8.35
N ARG A 17 4.45 5.58 9.58
CA ARG A 17 5.34 5.02 10.60
C ARG A 17 5.00 3.57 10.95
N LEU A 18 3.71 3.22 11.03
CA LEU A 18 3.29 1.84 11.27
C LEU A 18 3.69 0.90 10.13
N PHE A 19 3.66 1.37 8.88
CA PHE A 19 4.13 0.59 7.74
C PHE A 19 5.64 0.43 7.73
N THR A 20 6.41 1.44 8.16
CA THR A 20 7.86 1.33 8.35
C THR A 20 8.19 0.29 9.42
N LEU A 21 7.56 0.38 10.60
CA LEU A 21 7.75 -0.61 11.67
C LEU A 21 7.37 -2.03 11.23
N ALA A 22 6.33 -2.16 10.41
CA ALA A 22 5.95 -3.45 9.82
C ALA A 22 7.02 -4.00 8.88
N GLU A 23 7.71 -3.15 8.12
CA GLU A 23 8.83 -3.55 7.26
C GLU A 23 10.02 -4.02 8.08
N ASP A 24 10.39 -3.24 9.09
CA ASP A 24 11.55 -3.50 9.95
C ASP A 24 11.38 -4.82 10.71
N CYS A 25 10.20 -5.04 11.30
CA CYS A 25 9.97 -6.23 12.13
C CYS A 25 9.55 -7.48 11.33
N PHE A 26 9.23 -7.38 10.03
CA PHE A 26 8.66 -8.51 9.28
C PHE A 26 9.54 -9.76 9.30
N LYS A 27 10.86 -9.60 9.21
CA LYS A 27 11.81 -10.71 9.19
C LYS A 27 11.83 -11.48 10.52
N GLU A 28 11.69 -10.77 11.63
CA GLU A 28 11.72 -11.33 12.98
C GLU A 28 10.34 -11.83 13.41
N SER A 29 9.28 -11.07 13.09
CA SER A 29 7.90 -11.36 13.46
C SER A 29 6.91 -10.90 12.39
N PRO A 30 6.54 -11.78 11.44
CA PRO A 30 5.50 -11.51 10.47
C PRO A 30 4.13 -11.22 11.11
N ILE A 31 3.86 -11.80 12.28
CA ILE A 31 2.62 -11.59 13.05
C ILE A 31 2.55 -10.13 13.54
N LEU A 32 3.65 -9.59 14.07
CA LEU A 32 3.72 -8.20 14.51
C LEU A 32 3.59 -7.23 13.34
N ALA A 33 4.23 -7.52 12.20
CA ALA A 33 4.07 -6.73 10.98
C ALA A 33 2.60 -6.65 10.53
N ASN A 34 1.88 -7.79 10.55
CA ASN A 34 0.45 -7.82 10.26
C ASN A 34 -0.36 -6.98 11.25
N ARG A 35 -0.01 -7.01 12.53
CA ARG A 35 -0.66 -6.20 13.57
C ARG A 35 -0.47 -4.70 13.33
N TYR A 36 0.70 -4.25 12.92
CA TYR A 36 0.93 -2.84 12.58
C TYR A 36 0.10 -2.39 11.37
N VAL A 37 -0.01 -3.22 10.34
CA VAL A 37 -0.90 -2.94 9.19
C VAL A 37 -2.36 -2.84 9.63
N GLU A 38 -2.80 -3.73 10.52
CA GLU A 38 -4.15 -3.71 11.06
C GLU A 38 -4.44 -2.40 11.82
N LEU A 39 -3.50 -1.96 12.66
CA LEU A 39 -3.58 -0.68 13.37
C LEU A 39 -3.64 0.49 12.40
N ALA A 40 -2.80 0.50 11.36
CA ALA A 40 -2.79 1.55 10.35
C ALA A 40 -4.13 1.63 9.61
N ARG A 41 -4.74 0.49 9.28
CA ARG A 41 -6.08 0.43 8.68
C ARG A 41 -7.14 0.99 9.62
N ARG A 42 -7.11 0.63 10.90
CA ARG A 42 -8.06 1.15 11.91
C ARG A 42 -7.94 2.67 12.08
N ILE A 43 -6.73 3.21 12.10
CA ILE A 43 -6.50 4.67 12.11
C ILE A 43 -7.10 5.32 10.87
N GLY A 44 -6.82 4.77 9.68
CA GLY A 44 -7.37 5.29 8.43
C GLY A 44 -8.92 5.32 8.41
N MET A 45 -9.57 4.26 8.91
CA MET A 45 -11.03 4.21 9.04
C MET A 45 -11.55 5.25 10.04
N LYS A 46 -10.98 5.30 11.25
CA LYS A 46 -11.40 6.22 12.32
C LYS A 46 -11.23 7.70 11.91
N CYS A 47 -10.07 8.03 11.36
CA CYS A 47 -9.73 9.39 10.94
C CYS A 47 -10.26 9.73 9.53
N ARG A 48 -10.98 8.81 8.87
CA ARG A 48 -11.45 8.93 7.47
C ARG A 48 -10.32 9.35 6.51
N VAL A 49 -9.11 8.88 6.79
CA VAL A 49 -7.90 9.13 5.99
C VAL A 49 -7.63 7.94 5.10
N ARG A 50 -7.39 8.21 3.82
CA ARG A 50 -7.00 7.18 2.87
C ARG A 50 -5.52 6.81 3.09
N ILE A 51 -5.24 5.51 3.20
CA ILE A 51 -3.86 5.01 3.22
C ILE A 51 -3.11 5.53 1.98
N PRO A 52 -1.91 6.12 2.15
CA PRO A 52 -1.10 6.64 1.06
C PRO A 52 -0.95 5.65 -0.10
N LYS A 53 -0.93 6.17 -1.34
CA LYS A 53 -0.82 5.35 -2.55
C LYS A 53 0.34 4.33 -2.54
N PRO A 54 1.58 4.67 -2.13
CA PRO A 54 2.67 3.69 -2.10
C PRO A 54 2.38 2.52 -1.15
N LEU A 55 1.76 2.80 0.00
CA LEU A 55 1.48 1.80 1.02
C LEU A 55 0.30 0.88 0.67
N ARG A 56 -0.60 1.30 -0.25
CA ARG A 56 -1.71 0.46 -0.70
C ARG A 56 -1.28 -0.85 -1.37
N MET A 57 -0.06 -0.93 -1.88
CA MET A 57 0.49 -2.17 -2.45
C MET A 57 1.04 -3.12 -1.37
N ARG A 58 1.48 -2.57 -0.24
CA ARG A 58 2.22 -3.23 0.85
C ARG A 58 1.35 -4.08 1.80
N TYR A 59 0.05 -4.19 1.57
CA TYR A 59 -0.82 -5.06 2.37
C TYR A 59 -1.94 -5.69 1.56
N CYS A 60 -2.44 -6.84 2.00
CA CYS A 60 -3.62 -7.47 1.40
C CYS A 60 -4.90 -6.83 1.92
N ARG A 61 -5.81 -6.42 1.02
CA ARG A 61 -7.11 -5.83 1.41
C ARG A 61 -8.05 -6.83 2.08
N ILE A 62 -7.92 -8.13 1.74
CA ILE A 62 -8.76 -9.21 2.24
C ILE A 62 -8.21 -9.71 3.58
N CYS A 63 -7.10 -10.45 3.58
CA CYS A 63 -6.55 -11.01 4.82
C CYS A 63 -5.84 -9.99 5.72
N GLY A 64 -5.55 -8.78 5.23
CA GLY A 64 -4.87 -7.74 6.03
C GLY A 64 -3.36 -7.93 6.19
N TYR A 65 -2.78 -8.98 5.64
CA TYR A 65 -1.37 -9.28 5.85
C TYR A 65 -0.47 -8.26 5.17
N PHE A 66 0.64 -7.95 5.81
CA PHE A 66 1.73 -7.21 5.20
C PHE A 66 2.33 -8.01 4.03
N LEU A 67 2.52 -7.34 2.89
CA LEU A 67 2.98 -7.97 1.66
C LEU A 67 4.41 -7.56 1.37
N VAL A 68 5.30 -8.56 1.38
CA VAL A 68 6.70 -8.43 0.96
C VAL A 68 6.86 -9.14 -0.39
N PRO A 69 7.26 -8.42 -1.46
CA PRO A 69 7.52 -9.01 -2.76
C PRO A 69 8.56 -10.13 -2.66
N GLY A 70 8.30 -11.27 -3.29
CA GLY A 70 9.21 -12.42 -3.31
C GLY A 70 9.06 -13.38 -2.12
N ILE A 71 8.45 -12.94 -1.00
CA ILE A 71 8.21 -13.81 0.16
C ILE A 71 6.75 -14.29 0.17
N ASN A 72 5.80 -13.38 0.42
CA ASN A 72 4.38 -13.72 0.55
C ASN A 72 3.50 -12.96 -0.45
N SER A 73 4.13 -12.27 -1.41
CA SER A 73 3.44 -11.62 -2.51
C SER A 73 4.23 -11.75 -3.80
N ARG A 74 3.49 -11.85 -4.91
CA ARG A 74 4.05 -11.92 -6.25
C ARG A 74 3.68 -10.65 -7.01
N VAL A 75 4.69 -9.92 -7.48
CA VAL A 75 4.50 -8.70 -8.27
C VAL A 75 4.87 -8.99 -9.73
N ARG A 76 3.98 -8.66 -10.66
CA ARG A 76 4.19 -8.80 -12.10
C ARG A 76 3.85 -7.50 -12.81
N THR A 77 4.76 -7.01 -13.62
CA THR A 77 4.51 -5.92 -14.56
C THR A 77 4.01 -6.52 -15.87
N ARG A 78 2.79 -6.16 -16.27
CA ARG A 78 2.27 -6.53 -17.59
C ARG A 78 2.30 -5.29 -18.48
N PRO A 79 3.01 -5.31 -19.62
CA PRO A 79 3.08 -4.18 -20.54
C PRO A 79 1.84 -4.05 -21.44
N ASP A 80 0.94 -5.04 -21.42
CA ASP A 80 -0.21 -5.13 -22.30
C ASP A 80 -1.18 -3.92 -22.18
N GLY A 81 -1.53 -3.35 -23.34
CA GLY A 81 -2.35 -2.15 -23.47
C GLY A 81 -1.81 -0.95 -22.68
N LYS A 82 -2.48 -0.64 -21.58
CA LYS A 82 -2.23 0.56 -20.74
C LYS A 82 -1.08 0.37 -19.72
N GLY A 83 -0.51 -0.84 -19.64
CA GLY A 83 0.50 -1.21 -18.64
C GLY A 83 -0.10 -1.29 -17.23
N ARG A 84 0.16 -2.40 -16.52
CA ARG A 84 -0.38 -2.63 -15.17
C ARG A 84 0.60 -3.39 -14.29
N VAL A 85 0.64 -3.03 -13.02
CA VAL A 85 1.31 -3.80 -11.97
C VAL A 85 0.27 -4.68 -11.30
N VAL A 86 0.49 -5.99 -11.35
CA VAL A 86 -0.36 -7.00 -10.71
C VAL A 86 0.35 -7.49 -9.46
N VAL A 87 -0.30 -7.34 -8.31
CA VAL A 87 0.19 -7.84 -7.02
C VAL A 87 -0.75 -8.93 -6.55
N THR A 88 -0.22 -10.15 -6.40
CA THR A 88 -0.95 -11.30 -5.88
C THR A 88 -0.50 -11.60 -4.46
N CYS A 89 -1.44 -11.70 -3.53
CA CYS A 89 -1.17 -12.21 -2.19
C CYS A 89 -1.03 -13.73 -2.25
N LEU A 90 0.09 -14.28 -1.79
CA LEU A 90 0.31 -15.72 -1.78
C LEU A 90 -0.34 -16.41 -0.58
N ASN A 91 -0.78 -15.66 0.44
CA ASN A 91 -1.47 -16.22 1.61
C ASN A 91 -2.96 -16.51 1.35
N CYS A 92 -3.65 -15.65 0.59
CA CYS A 92 -5.11 -15.77 0.36
C CYS A 92 -5.51 -15.76 -1.12
N GLY A 93 -4.57 -15.59 -2.05
CA GLY A 93 -4.83 -15.58 -3.49
C GLY A 93 -5.34 -14.25 -4.07
N GLU A 94 -5.68 -13.25 -3.25
CA GLU A 94 -6.22 -11.97 -3.73
C GLU A 94 -5.29 -11.29 -4.74
N VAL A 95 -5.86 -10.80 -5.85
CA VAL A 95 -5.12 -10.16 -6.95
C VAL A 95 -5.50 -8.69 -7.09
N LYS A 96 -4.57 -7.80 -6.74
CA LYS A 96 -4.71 -6.35 -6.93
C LYS A 96 -4.04 -5.92 -8.23
N ARG A 97 -4.70 -5.03 -8.98
CA ARG A 97 -4.20 -4.50 -10.25
C ARG A 97 -4.10 -2.98 -10.17
N TYR A 98 -2.92 -2.45 -10.49
CA TYR A 98 -2.61 -1.02 -10.45
C TYR A 98 -2.24 -0.55 -11.86
N PRO A 99 -3.03 0.34 -12.48
CA PRO A 99 -2.73 0.85 -13.82
C PRO A 99 -1.48 1.76 -13.78
N MET A 100 -0.57 1.59 -14.74
CA MET A 100 0.62 2.42 -14.92
C MET A 100 0.35 3.69 -15.75
N VAL A 101 -0.89 3.90 -16.19
CA VAL A 101 -1.30 4.93 -17.16
C VAL A 101 -0.90 6.35 -16.75
N LYS A 102 -1.04 6.69 -15.46
CA LYS A 102 -0.69 8.04 -14.97
C LYS A 102 0.82 8.32 -15.03
N GLU A 103 1.64 7.30 -14.82
CA GLU A 103 3.10 7.43 -14.88
C GLU A 103 3.59 7.54 -16.32
N LYS A 104 3.02 6.76 -17.25
CA LYS A 104 3.30 6.89 -18.69
C LYS A 104 2.90 8.26 -19.25
N LEU A 105 1.74 8.80 -18.85
CA LEU A 105 1.30 10.14 -19.27
C LEU A 105 2.24 11.25 -18.74
N ARG A 106 2.67 11.15 -17.48
CA ARG A 106 3.65 12.08 -16.90
C ARG A 106 5.00 12.05 -17.62
N ARG A 107 5.55 10.86 -17.90
CA ARG A 107 6.82 10.72 -18.63
C ARG A 107 6.73 11.18 -20.08
N ARG A 108 5.60 10.95 -20.76
CA ARG A 108 5.37 11.46 -22.12
C ARG A 108 5.28 12.99 -22.15
N GLY A 109 4.59 13.61 -21.19
CA GLY A 109 4.54 15.07 -21.08
C GLY A 109 5.91 15.70 -20.79
N ALA A 110 6.76 15.03 -20.00
CA ALA A 110 8.11 15.52 -19.67
C ALA A 110 9.14 15.34 -20.80
N ALA A 111 8.86 14.55 -21.83
CA ALA A 111 9.74 14.33 -22.97
C ALA A 111 9.39 15.21 -24.20
N THR A 112 8.36 16.07 -24.07
CA THR A 112 7.88 16.96 -25.15
C THR A 112 8.00 18.44 -24.77
N GLY A 113 8.83 18.77 -23.78
CA GLY A 113 9.08 20.13 -23.29
C GLY A 113 10.57 20.41 -23.21
#